data_AF-A0A1G6ECP4-F1
#
_entry.id   AF-A0A1G6ECP4-F1
#
_cell.length_a   1.000
_cell.length_b   1.000
_cell.length_c   1.000
_cell.angle_alpha   90.00
_cell.angle_beta   90.00
_cell.angle_gamma   90.00
#
_symmetry.space_group_name_H-M   'P 1'
#
loop_
_entity.id
_entity.type
_entity.pdbx_description
1 polymer ?
#
loop_
_entity_poly.entity_id
_entity_poly.type
_entity_poly.pdbx_seq_one_letter_code
_entity_poly.pdbx_strand_id
1 'polypeptide(L)'
;MEFNTIFYCLILWAVVILCSSFISALRGLRMKRIHELKKVYMQRVIAIAATGLPTNKLIRELYYSFINEKRLRQILIRAVKRTPEAGFAYINKHLSCEPIMLIHNYLLSREKHLEGKGEIPKDIIAHFENEIEKWDQEYEETLSSLKKARRKTFIFGLFFTILNLFMYSRIKTGNSLMIYAIVDTIGVIWSIILDYECSVVDERMRAGNPAWIKFKKKKTQFLTKGITNVYQLAAGLGLILNITTVVAGWLGPIA
;
A
#
# COMPACT_ATOMS: atom_id res chain seq x y z
N MET A 1 -39.98 16.19 -0.59
CA MET A 1 -38.75 16.41 0.21
C MET A 1 -37.75 15.27 0.07
N GLU A 2 -38.18 14.01 0.03
CA GLU A 2 -37.29 12.82 -0.03
C GLU A 2 -36.32 12.78 -1.22
N PHE A 3 -36.73 13.28 -2.40
CA PHE A 3 -35.88 13.28 -3.61
C PHE A 3 -34.61 14.14 -3.46
N ASN A 4 -34.71 15.27 -2.74
CA ASN A 4 -33.56 16.13 -2.46
C ASN A 4 -32.59 15.41 -1.51
N THR A 5 -33.10 14.74 -0.47
CA THR A 5 -32.27 14.02 0.51
C THR A 5 -31.46 12.89 -0.14
N ILE A 6 -32.04 12.15 -1.08
CA ILE A 6 -31.35 11.09 -1.83
C ILE A 6 -30.25 11.67 -2.72
N PHE A 7 -30.56 12.76 -3.42
CA PHE A 7 -29.60 13.44 -4.28
C PHE A 7 -28.41 13.97 -3.47
N TYR A 8 -28.66 14.53 -2.27
CA TYR A 8 -27.60 14.96 -1.36
C TYR A 8 -26.78 13.78 -0.81
N CYS A 9 -27.42 12.64 -0.52
CA CYS A 9 -26.68 11.42 -0.18
C CYS A 9 -25.79 11.00 -1.36
N LEU A 10 -26.31 10.83 -2.58
CA LEU A 10 -25.49 10.47 -3.75
C LEU A 10 -24.27 11.39 -3.94
N ILE A 11 -24.46 12.70 -3.80
CA ILE A 11 -23.37 13.68 -3.89
C ILE A 11 -22.35 13.46 -2.78
N LEU A 12 -22.80 13.35 -1.52
CA LEU A 12 -21.92 13.14 -0.38
C LEU A 12 -21.06 11.87 -0.56
N TRP A 13 -21.67 10.80 -1.07
CA TRP A 13 -21.04 9.50 -1.21
C TRP A 13 -20.04 9.49 -2.36
N ALA A 14 -20.41 10.10 -3.49
CA ALA A 14 -19.50 10.33 -4.61
C ALA A 14 -18.28 11.17 -4.19
N VAL A 15 -18.49 12.23 -3.39
CA VAL A 15 -17.41 13.07 -2.86
C VAL A 15 -16.48 12.26 -1.95
N VAL A 16 -17.00 11.43 -1.05
CA VAL A 16 -16.17 10.58 -0.17
C VAL A 16 -15.32 9.58 -0.97
N ILE A 17 -15.90 8.92 -1.98
CA ILE A 17 -15.19 7.96 -2.83
C ILE A 17 -14.10 8.64 -3.66
N LEU A 18 -14.39 9.82 -4.23
CA LEU A 18 -13.43 10.61 -4.99
C LEU A 18 -12.27 11.07 -4.11
N CYS A 19 -12.56 11.62 -2.91
CA CYS A 19 -11.54 12.05 -1.95
C CYS A 19 -10.64 10.89 -1.50
N SER A 20 -11.22 9.73 -1.14
CA SER A 20 -10.43 8.54 -0.78
C SER A 20 -9.55 8.08 -1.95
N SER A 21 -10.12 7.96 -3.15
CA SER A 21 -9.38 7.54 -4.34
C SER A 21 -8.20 8.47 -4.65
N PHE A 22 -8.42 9.79 -4.53
CA PHE A 22 -7.38 10.80 -4.75
C PHE A 22 -6.26 10.74 -3.71
N ILE A 23 -6.60 10.70 -2.41
CA ILE A 23 -5.63 10.54 -1.32
C ILE A 23 -4.80 9.27 -1.53
N SER A 24 -5.46 8.19 -1.94
CA SER A 24 -4.81 6.92 -2.22
C SER A 24 -3.83 6.98 -3.38
N ALA A 25 -4.22 7.63 -4.48
CA ALA A 25 -3.35 7.82 -5.64
C ALA A 25 -2.11 8.64 -5.26
N LEU A 26 -2.28 9.73 -4.49
CA LEU A 26 -1.16 10.53 -3.98
C LEU A 26 -0.21 9.71 -3.09
N ARG A 27 -0.75 8.86 -2.21
CA ARG A 27 0.05 7.95 -1.38
C ARG A 27 0.84 6.96 -2.24
N GLY A 28 0.20 6.36 -3.25
CA GLY A 28 0.85 5.43 -4.18
C GLY A 28 2.01 6.07 -4.96
N LEU A 29 1.82 7.30 -5.47
CA LEU A 29 2.90 8.05 -6.14
C LEU A 29 4.07 8.34 -5.19
N ARG A 30 3.78 8.75 -3.95
CA ARG A 30 4.79 9.00 -2.93
C ARG A 30 5.57 7.73 -2.58
N MET A 31 4.90 6.58 -2.52
CA MET A 31 5.51 5.30 -2.23
C MET A 31 6.43 4.83 -3.35
N LYS A 32 5.99 4.92 -4.61
CA LYS A 32 6.82 4.61 -5.77
C LYS A 32 8.11 5.43 -5.76
N ARG A 33 8.00 6.75 -5.51
CA ARG A 33 9.18 7.63 -5.39
C ARG A 33 10.12 7.22 -4.25
N ILE A 34 9.58 6.81 -3.10
CA ILE A 34 10.42 6.34 -1.97
C ILE A 34 11.10 5.01 -2.30
N HIS A 35 10.41 4.10 -2.96
CA HIS A 35 10.93 2.80 -3.39
C HIS A 35 12.09 2.99 -4.37
N GLU A 36 11.88 3.79 -5.42
CA GLU A 36 12.93 4.16 -6.38
C GLU A 36 14.13 4.80 -5.69
N LEU A 37 13.90 5.71 -4.74
CA LEU A 37 14.98 6.34 -3.98
C LEU A 37 15.78 5.33 -3.14
N LYS A 38 15.13 4.33 -2.54
CA LYS A 38 15.83 3.23 -1.83
C LYS A 38 16.62 2.38 -2.80
N LYS A 39 16.07 2.04 -3.98
CA LYS A 39 16.75 1.26 -5.02
C LYS A 39 18.03 1.94 -5.49
N VAL A 40 17.94 3.23 -5.85
CA VAL A 40 19.10 4.02 -6.28
C VAL A 40 20.12 4.13 -5.14
N TYR A 41 19.67 4.33 -3.90
CA TYR A 41 20.55 4.32 -2.73
C TYR A 41 21.35 3.03 -2.63
N MET A 42 20.68 1.87 -2.67
CA MET A 42 21.33 0.55 -2.55
C MET A 42 22.35 0.30 -3.67
N GLN A 43 21.96 0.56 -4.92
CA GLN A 43 22.87 0.44 -6.07
C GLN A 43 24.11 1.31 -5.90
N ARG A 44 23.93 2.53 -5.39
CA ARG A 44 25.04 3.46 -5.16
C ARG A 44 25.93 3.02 -4.00
N VAL A 45 25.36 2.46 -2.92
CA VAL A 45 26.13 1.89 -1.82
C VAL A 45 27.01 0.76 -2.34
N ILE A 46 26.46 -0.17 -3.10
CA ILE A 46 27.20 -1.31 -3.66
C ILE A 46 28.33 -0.82 -4.57
N ALA A 47 28.04 0.10 -5.50
CA ALA A 47 29.03 0.62 -6.43
C ALA A 47 30.21 1.33 -5.70
N ILE A 48 29.93 2.12 -4.67
CA ILE A 48 30.96 2.81 -3.88
C ILE A 48 31.71 1.82 -2.98
N ALA A 49 31.01 0.83 -2.41
CA ALA A 49 31.63 -0.18 -1.56
C ALA A 49 32.54 -1.12 -2.35
N ALA A 50 32.22 -1.39 -3.62
CA ALA A 50 33.02 -2.21 -4.52
C ALA A 50 34.42 -1.64 -4.74
N THR A 51 34.60 -0.32 -4.69
CA THR A 51 35.92 0.32 -4.83
C THR A 51 36.82 0.18 -3.61
N GLY A 52 36.38 -0.54 -2.56
CA GLY A 52 37.17 -0.77 -1.35
C GLY A 52 37.33 0.45 -0.45
N LEU A 53 36.43 1.43 -0.56
CA LEU A 53 36.42 2.60 0.33
C LEU A 53 36.10 2.18 1.77
N PRO A 54 36.81 2.73 2.78
CA PRO A 54 36.49 2.49 4.16
C PRO A 54 35.12 3.11 4.50
N THR A 55 34.41 2.45 5.41
CA THR A 55 33.01 2.71 5.79
C THR A 55 32.76 4.16 6.24
N ASN A 56 33.76 4.80 6.88
CA ASN A 56 33.71 6.20 7.27
C ASN A 56 33.71 7.19 6.08
N LYS A 57 34.45 6.89 5.01
CA LYS A 57 34.46 7.67 3.77
C LYS A 57 33.25 7.34 2.89
N LEU A 58 32.74 6.11 2.99
CA LEU A 58 31.58 5.65 2.22
C LEU A 58 30.32 6.50 2.46
N ILE A 59 29.98 6.82 3.72
CA ILE A 59 28.83 7.70 4.02
C ILE A 59 29.03 9.10 3.42
N ARG A 60 30.27 9.59 3.39
CA ARG A 60 30.63 10.90 2.84
C ARG A 60 30.49 10.93 1.32
N GLU A 61 30.96 9.89 0.63
CA GLU A 61 30.78 9.74 -0.82
C GLU A 61 29.31 9.59 -1.19
N LEU A 62 28.53 8.85 -0.40
CA LEU A 62 27.09 8.78 -0.57
C LEU A 62 26.45 10.17 -0.47
N TYR A 63 26.82 10.97 0.52
CA TYR A 63 26.31 12.34 0.65
C TYR A 63 26.55 13.19 -0.62
N TYR A 64 27.75 13.12 -1.22
CA TYR A 64 28.05 13.85 -2.46
C TYR A 64 27.33 13.29 -3.68
N SER A 65 27.08 11.98 -3.74
CA SER A 65 26.34 11.37 -4.84
C SER A 65 24.85 11.75 -4.89
N PHE A 66 24.27 12.22 -3.78
CA PHE A 66 22.85 12.55 -3.65
C PHE A 66 22.57 14.05 -3.46
N ILE A 67 23.37 14.93 -4.08
CA ILE A 67 23.23 16.40 -3.98
C ILE A 67 21.82 16.89 -4.33
N ASN A 68 21.21 16.31 -5.37
CA ASN A 68 19.90 16.72 -5.88
C ASN A 68 18.72 16.18 -5.05
N GLU A 69 18.94 15.19 -4.19
CA GLU A 69 17.89 14.53 -3.41
C GLU A 69 17.80 15.10 -1.99
N LYS A 70 17.06 16.20 -1.81
CA LYS A 70 16.97 16.96 -0.54
C LYS A 70 16.72 16.08 0.69
N ARG A 71 15.80 15.11 0.60
CA ARG A 71 15.42 14.24 1.72
C ARG A 71 16.54 13.28 2.09
N LEU A 72 17.16 12.64 1.10
CA LEU A 72 18.25 11.69 1.30
C LEU A 72 19.50 12.43 1.81
N ARG A 73 19.79 13.60 1.24
CA ARG A 73 20.85 14.51 1.68
C ARG A 73 20.72 14.89 3.16
N GLN A 74 19.52 15.21 3.64
CA GLN A 74 19.28 15.50 5.06
C GLN A 74 19.52 14.30 5.99
N ILE A 75 19.22 13.09 5.53
CA ILE A 75 19.49 11.86 6.28
C ILE A 75 21.01 11.62 6.31
N LEU A 76 21.67 11.69 5.15
CA LEU A 76 23.09 11.42 4.99
C LEU A 76 23.96 12.45 5.71
N ILE A 77 23.66 13.75 5.64
CA ILE A 77 24.45 14.78 6.36
C ILE A 77 24.43 14.57 7.88
N ARG A 78 23.30 14.07 8.42
CA ARG A 78 23.18 13.73 9.84
C ARG A 78 23.89 12.42 10.16
N ALA A 79 23.94 11.48 9.22
CA ALA A 79 24.69 10.23 9.36
C ALA A 79 26.22 10.48 9.36
N VAL A 80 26.72 11.35 8.48
CA VAL A 80 28.15 11.73 8.38
C VAL A 80 28.69 12.32 9.68
N LYS A 81 27.86 13.02 10.46
CA LYS A 81 28.25 13.63 11.75
C LYS A 81 28.41 12.62 12.89
N ARG A 82 28.20 11.33 12.66
CA ARG A 82 28.24 10.27 13.67
C ARG A 82 29.36 9.28 13.39
N THR A 83 29.65 8.40 14.34
CA THR A 83 30.49 7.21 14.09
C THR A 83 29.86 6.35 12.99
N PRO A 84 30.64 5.55 12.23
CA PRO A 84 30.10 4.76 11.12
C PRO A 84 28.92 3.89 11.55
N GLU A 85 29.04 3.15 12.66
CA GLU A 85 27.97 2.33 13.23
C GLU A 85 26.69 3.13 13.52
N ALA A 86 26.82 4.28 14.21
CA ALA A 86 25.69 5.15 14.52
C ALA A 86 25.13 5.87 13.27
N GLY A 87 25.96 6.10 12.26
CA GLY A 87 25.60 6.65 10.96
C GLY A 87 24.72 5.67 10.19
N PHE A 88 25.17 4.43 10.01
CA PHE A 88 24.38 3.37 9.36
C PHE A 88 23.12 3.03 10.15
N ALA A 89 23.17 3.00 11.48
CA ALA A 89 21.97 2.84 12.31
C ALA A 89 20.95 3.98 12.09
N TYR A 90 21.43 5.22 11.93
CA TYR A 90 20.55 6.35 11.62
C TYR A 90 19.96 6.26 10.23
N ILE A 91 20.74 5.85 9.22
CA ILE A 91 20.25 5.63 7.87
C ILE A 91 19.20 4.51 7.89
N ASN A 92 19.47 3.39 8.57
CA ASN A 92 18.52 2.30 8.76
C ASN A 92 17.22 2.78 9.40
N LYS A 93 17.30 3.63 10.43
CA LYS A 93 16.10 4.22 11.07
C LYS A 93 15.21 5.00 10.09
N HIS A 94 15.77 5.58 9.04
CA HIS A 94 15.05 6.47 8.11
C HIS A 94 14.79 5.88 6.71
N LEU A 95 15.56 4.87 6.29
CA LEU A 95 15.50 4.21 4.99
C LEU A 95 15.29 2.70 5.08
N SER A 96 14.99 2.13 6.26
CA SER A 96 14.93 0.67 6.48
C SER A 96 14.23 -0.10 5.37
N CYS A 97 14.98 -1.03 4.78
CA CYS A 97 14.47 -2.18 4.04
C CYS A 97 15.44 -3.34 4.27
N GLU A 98 14.95 -4.56 4.07
CA GLU A 98 15.70 -5.78 4.32
C GLU A 98 17.04 -5.80 3.55
N PRO A 99 17.10 -5.47 2.24
CA PRO A 99 18.39 -5.43 1.54
C PRO A 99 19.31 -4.32 2.03
N ILE A 100 18.80 -3.12 2.38
CA ILE A 100 19.62 -2.05 2.98
C ILE A 100 20.25 -2.51 4.30
N MET A 101 19.48 -3.19 5.16
CA MET A 101 19.99 -3.69 6.43
C MET A 101 21.06 -4.75 6.22
N LEU A 102 20.85 -5.65 5.26
CA LEU A 102 21.78 -6.72 4.91
C LEU A 102 23.11 -6.14 4.39
N ILE A 103 23.05 -5.17 3.47
CA ILE A 103 24.23 -4.46 2.95
C ILE A 103 24.96 -3.72 4.08
N HIS A 104 24.24 -2.94 4.90
CA HIS A 104 24.87 -2.18 5.99
C HIS A 104 25.51 -3.09 7.05
N ASN A 105 24.86 -4.19 7.42
CA ASN A 105 25.42 -5.15 8.38
C ASN A 105 26.69 -5.80 7.84
N TYR A 106 26.71 -6.16 6.56
CA TYR A 106 27.92 -6.69 5.92
C TYR A 106 29.07 -5.69 5.95
N LEU A 107 28.81 -4.42 5.59
CA LEU A 107 29.83 -3.36 5.60
C LEU A 107 30.42 -3.12 7.00
N LEU A 108 29.57 -3.13 8.04
CA LEU A 108 30.00 -2.98 9.43
C LEU A 108 30.80 -4.18 9.93
N SER A 109 30.36 -5.40 9.64
CA SER A 109 31.11 -6.62 9.99
C SER A 109 32.47 -6.65 9.30
N ARG A 110 32.51 -6.23 8.03
CA ARG A 110 33.75 -6.14 7.25
C ARG A 110 34.74 -5.11 7.83
N GLU A 111 34.25 -3.97 8.30
CA GLU A 111 35.09 -2.97 8.98
C GLU A 111 35.75 -3.53 10.25
N LYS A 112 35.04 -4.38 11.00
CA LYS A 112 35.55 -5.02 12.23
C LYS A 112 36.59 -6.11 11.96
N HIS A 113 36.44 -6.88 10.87
CA HIS A 113 37.30 -8.03 10.60
C HIS A 113 38.49 -7.74 9.67
N LEU A 114 38.36 -6.75 8.77
CA LEU A 114 39.36 -6.47 7.72
C LEU A 114 39.85 -5.02 7.72
N GLU A 115 39.57 -4.25 8.79
CA GLU A 115 39.79 -2.80 8.85
C GLU A 115 39.17 -2.02 7.67
N GLY A 116 38.14 -2.60 7.02
CA GLY A 116 37.52 -2.03 5.83
C GLY A 116 38.40 -2.02 4.57
N LYS A 117 39.51 -2.77 4.54
CA LYS A 117 40.44 -2.84 3.39
C LYS A 117 40.03 -3.96 2.42
N GLY A 118 40.38 -3.80 1.14
CA GLY A 118 40.11 -4.75 0.04
C GLY A 118 38.92 -4.35 -0.84
N GLU A 119 38.75 -5.00 -1.99
CA GLU A 119 37.52 -4.87 -2.79
C GLU A 119 36.47 -5.85 -2.26
N ILE A 120 35.17 -5.55 -2.46
CA ILE A 120 34.14 -6.55 -2.16
C ILE A 120 34.23 -7.67 -3.21
N PRO A 121 34.30 -8.94 -2.81
CA PRO A 121 34.25 -10.06 -3.74
C PRO A 121 33.03 -10.00 -4.67
N LYS A 122 33.22 -10.30 -5.96
CA LYS A 122 32.18 -10.15 -6.99
C LYS A 122 30.95 -11.03 -6.74
N ASP A 123 31.14 -12.19 -6.12
CA ASP A 123 30.10 -13.10 -5.64
C ASP A 123 29.17 -12.44 -4.61
N ILE A 124 29.73 -11.64 -3.70
CA ILE A 124 28.95 -10.92 -2.68
C ILE A 124 28.19 -9.74 -3.31
N ILE A 125 28.81 -9.05 -4.27
CA ILE A 125 28.14 -8.00 -5.05
C ILE A 125 26.93 -8.60 -5.80
N ALA A 126 27.13 -9.72 -6.51
CA ALA A 126 26.07 -10.42 -7.22
C ALA A 126 24.96 -10.90 -6.28
N HIS A 127 25.30 -11.34 -5.06
CA HIS A 127 24.32 -11.69 -4.04
C HIS A 127 23.45 -10.48 -3.64
N PHE A 128 24.05 -9.32 -3.39
CA PHE A 128 23.27 -8.11 -3.05
C PHE A 128 22.41 -7.61 -4.21
N GLU A 129 22.91 -7.67 -5.43
CA GLU A 129 22.14 -7.30 -6.63
C GLU A 129 20.91 -8.19 -6.78
N ASN A 130 21.06 -9.51 -6.59
CA ASN A 130 19.95 -10.46 -6.63
C ASN A 130 18.92 -10.20 -5.51
N GLU A 131 19.37 -9.90 -4.28
CA GLU A 131 18.46 -9.54 -3.18
C GLU A 131 17.69 -8.24 -3.46
N ILE A 132 18.32 -7.25 -4.11
CA ILE A 132 17.65 -6.01 -4.54
C ILE A 132 16.62 -6.31 -5.63
N GLU A 133 16.97 -7.14 -6.61
CA GLU A 133 16.08 -7.50 -7.71
C GLU A 133 14.85 -8.26 -7.20
N LYS A 134 15.06 -9.27 -6.35
CA LYS A 134 13.98 -10.01 -5.71
C LYS A 134 13.06 -9.09 -4.90
N TRP A 135 13.62 -8.17 -4.12
CA TRP A 135 12.85 -7.17 -3.39
C TRP A 135 12.03 -6.26 -4.30
N ASP A 136 12.57 -5.88 -5.45
CA ASP A 136 11.88 -5.06 -6.46
C ASP A 136 10.74 -5.83 -7.13
N GLN A 137 10.97 -7.08 -7.52
CA GLN A 137 9.95 -7.97 -8.07
C GLN A 137 8.80 -8.20 -7.08
N GLU A 138 9.10 -8.49 -5.82
CA GLU A 138 8.08 -8.67 -4.78
C GLU A 138 7.24 -7.39 -4.56
N TYR A 139 7.87 -6.22 -4.68
CA TYR A 139 7.18 -4.93 -4.62
C TYR A 139 6.23 -4.74 -5.81
N GLU A 140 6.70 -4.99 -7.03
CA GLU A 140 5.89 -4.86 -8.25
C GLU A 140 4.72 -5.83 -8.28
N GLU A 141 4.95 -7.10 -7.93
CA GLU A 141 3.89 -8.11 -7.83
C GLU A 141 2.82 -7.68 -6.84
N THR A 142 3.23 -7.24 -5.64
CA THR A 142 2.30 -6.81 -4.61
C THR A 142 1.51 -5.58 -5.07
N LEU A 143 2.18 -4.58 -5.66
CA LEU A 143 1.52 -3.38 -6.19
C LEU A 143 0.52 -3.73 -7.31
N SER A 144 0.87 -4.67 -8.19
CA SER A 144 0.00 -5.12 -9.27
C SER A 144 -1.25 -5.82 -8.73
N SER A 145 -1.09 -6.69 -7.71
CA SER A 145 -2.20 -7.40 -7.08
C SER A 145 -3.16 -6.45 -6.37
N LEU A 146 -2.64 -5.43 -5.68
CA LEU A 146 -3.43 -4.39 -5.02
C LEU A 146 -4.18 -3.52 -6.03
N LYS A 147 -3.53 -3.12 -7.14
CA LYS A 147 -4.20 -2.39 -8.23
C LYS A 147 -5.35 -3.19 -8.85
N LYS A 148 -5.14 -4.50 -9.07
CA LYS A 148 -6.18 -5.40 -9.58
C LYS A 148 -7.35 -5.51 -8.58
N ALA A 149 -7.06 -5.71 -7.29
CA ALA A 149 -8.08 -5.79 -6.25
C ALA A 149 -8.90 -4.50 -6.14
N ARG A 150 -8.23 -3.33 -6.13
CA ARG A 150 -8.90 -2.03 -6.10
C ARG A 150 -9.79 -1.82 -7.31
N ARG A 151 -9.29 -2.12 -8.52
CA ARG A 151 -10.07 -2.01 -9.75
C ARG A 151 -11.31 -2.91 -9.71
N LYS A 152 -11.14 -4.17 -9.27
CA LYS A 152 -12.24 -5.12 -9.12
C LYS A 152 -13.30 -4.56 -8.15
N THR A 153 -12.90 -4.09 -6.97
CA THR A 153 -13.85 -3.49 -6.02
C THR A 153 -14.53 -2.25 -6.57
N PHE A 154 -13.80 -1.36 -7.22
CA PHE A 154 -14.39 -0.15 -7.80
C PHE A 154 -15.46 -0.49 -8.85
N ILE A 155 -15.20 -1.48 -9.71
CA ILE A 155 -16.17 -1.97 -10.70
C ILE A 155 -17.39 -2.59 -10.00
N PHE A 156 -17.19 -3.43 -8.98
CA PHE A 156 -18.31 -4.01 -8.23
C PHE A 156 -19.16 -2.95 -7.52
N GLY A 157 -18.53 -1.98 -6.85
CA GLY A 157 -19.22 -0.88 -6.21
C GLY A 157 -20.06 -0.08 -7.19
N LEU A 158 -19.48 0.31 -8.34
CA LEU A 158 -20.19 1.03 -9.39
C LEU A 158 -21.39 0.24 -9.93
N PHE A 159 -21.21 -1.05 -10.18
CA PHE A 159 -22.29 -1.93 -10.64
C PHE A 159 -23.44 -2.00 -9.64
N PHE A 160 -23.16 -2.22 -8.35
CA PHE A 160 -24.18 -2.29 -7.31
C PHE A 160 -24.90 -0.94 -7.09
N THR A 161 -24.18 0.18 -7.11
CA THR A 161 -24.78 1.51 -7.01
C THR A 161 -25.75 1.77 -8.18
N ILE A 162 -25.35 1.48 -9.42
CA ILE A 162 -26.22 1.62 -10.61
C ILE A 162 -27.47 0.73 -10.48
N LEU A 163 -27.29 -0.53 -10.06
CA LEU A 163 -28.39 -1.48 -9.92
C LEU A 163 -29.39 -1.05 -8.83
N ASN A 164 -28.89 -0.59 -7.69
CA ASN A 164 -29.72 -0.07 -6.60
C ASN A 164 -30.47 1.20 -7.01
N LEU A 165 -29.82 2.09 -7.77
CA LEU A 165 -30.44 3.32 -8.27
C LEU A 165 -31.57 3.01 -9.26
N PHE A 166 -31.34 2.03 -10.14
CA PHE A 166 -32.35 1.52 -11.07
C PHE A 166 -33.55 0.92 -10.32
N MET A 167 -33.31 0.05 -9.33
CA MET A 167 -34.37 -0.57 -8.51
C MET A 167 -35.17 0.48 -7.74
N TYR A 168 -34.50 1.47 -7.11
CA TYR A 168 -35.17 2.57 -6.44
C TYR A 168 -36.05 3.39 -7.40
N SER A 169 -35.53 3.71 -8.59
CA SER A 169 -36.28 4.49 -9.60
C SER A 169 -37.58 3.80 -10.05
N ARG A 170 -37.62 2.45 -9.97
CA ARG A 170 -38.78 1.62 -10.29
C ARG A 170 -39.76 1.49 -9.13
N ILE A 171 -39.28 1.26 -7.91
CA ILE A 171 -40.12 0.91 -6.76
C ILE A 171 -40.65 2.16 -6.03
N LYS A 172 -39.79 3.17 -5.86
CA LYS A 172 -40.10 4.44 -5.15
C LYS A 172 -40.79 4.27 -3.79
N THR A 173 -40.40 3.25 -3.01
CA THR A 173 -40.90 3.06 -1.63
C THR A 173 -39.85 3.44 -0.58
N GLY A 174 -40.29 3.83 0.62
CA GLY A 174 -39.40 4.10 1.75
C GLY A 174 -38.49 2.91 2.12
N ASN A 175 -38.98 1.67 1.97
CA ASN A 175 -38.19 0.47 2.21
C ASN A 175 -37.05 0.32 1.20
N SER A 176 -37.31 0.57 -0.09
CA SER A 176 -36.26 0.53 -1.12
C SER A 176 -35.18 1.61 -0.91
N LEU A 177 -35.57 2.76 -0.35
CA LEU A 177 -34.66 3.85 0.01
C LEU A 177 -33.75 3.49 1.18
N MET A 178 -34.30 2.83 2.21
CA MET A 178 -33.53 2.34 3.34
C MET A 178 -32.52 1.26 2.92
N ILE A 179 -32.94 0.32 2.06
CA ILE A 179 -32.04 -0.71 1.51
C ILE A 179 -30.93 -0.08 0.68
N TYR A 180 -31.27 0.90 -0.18
CA TYR A 180 -30.29 1.68 -0.95
C TYR A 180 -29.24 2.31 -0.03
N ALA A 181 -29.69 3.02 1.01
CA ALA A 181 -28.79 3.69 1.96
C ALA A 181 -27.85 2.71 2.68
N ILE A 182 -28.36 1.55 3.13
CA ILE A 182 -27.54 0.54 3.81
C ILE A 182 -26.48 -0.05 2.87
N VAL A 183 -26.86 -0.43 1.65
CA VAL A 183 -25.93 -1.08 0.71
C VAL A 183 -24.83 -0.11 0.27
N ASP A 184 -25.20 1.13 -0.05
CA ASP A 184 -24.21 2.17 -0.36
C ASP A 184 -23.26 2.37 0.84
N THR A 185 -23.79 2.40 2.08
CA THR A 185 -22.98 2.52 3.33
C THR A 185 -21.93 1.46 3.46
N ILE A 186 -22.34 0.22 3.24
CA ILE A 186 -21.43 -0.91 3.30
C ILE A 186 -20.39 -0.82 2.16
N GLY A 187 -20.77 -0.32 0.98
CA GLY A 187 -19.85 -0.06 -0.14
C GLY A 187 -18.79 1.01 0.15
N VAL A 188 -19.16 2.13 0.74
CA VAL A 188 -18.19 3.18 1.12
C VAL A 188 -17.26 2.70 2.23
N ILE A 189 -17.80 2.05 3.27
CA ILE A 189 -16.99 1.45 4.33
C ILE A 189 -15.99 0.44 3.74
N TRP A 190 -16.42 -0.39 2.80
CA TRP A 190 -15.56 -1.34 2.11
C TRP A 190 -14.44 -0.66 1.30
N SER A 191 -14.77 0.41 0.56
CA SER A 191 -13.79 1.20 -0.18
C SER A 191 -12.76 1.83 0.76
N ILE A 192 -13.19 2.36 1.91
CA ILE A 192 -12.31 2.95 2.94
C ILE A 192 -11.40 1.87 3.54
N ILE A 193 -11.93 0.68 3.85
CA ILE A 193 -11.15 -0.43 4.40
C ILE A 193 -10.08 -0.88 3.41
N LEU A 194 -10.43 -1.07 2.13
CA LEU A 194 -9.46 -1.47 1.11
C LEU A 194 -8.40 -0.40 0.88
N ASP A 195 -8.79 0.87 0.92
CA ASP A 195 -7.86 1.99 0.83
C ASP A 195 -6.91 2.03 2.05
N TYR A 196 -7.46 1.80 3.25
CA TYR A 196 -6.68 1.65 4.47
C TYR A 196 -5.72 0.46 4.39
N GLU A 197 -6.18 -0.72 3.95
CA GLU A 197 -5.33 -1.90 3.82
C GLU A 197 -4.20 -1.69 2.82
N CYS A 198 -4.49 -1.07 1.67
CA CYS A 198 -3.46 -0.65 0.73
C CYS A 198 -2.46 0.27 1.42
N SER A 199 -2.94 1.28 2.16
CA SER A 199 -2.07 2.24 2.84
C SER A 199 -1.25 1.65 3.99
N VAL A 200 -1.76 0.65 4.71
CA VAL A 200 -1.03 -0.05 5.78
C VAL A 200 0.00 -1.02 5.21
N VAL A 201 -0.32 -1.70 4.10
CA VAL A 201 0.64 -2.52 3.37
C VAL A 201 1.77 -1.61 2.85
N ASP A 202 1.42 -0.45 2.31
CA ASP A 202 2.35 0.59 1.86
C ASP A 202 3.23 1.13 3.00
N GLU A 203 2.67 1.48 4.17
CA GLU A 203 3.46 1.95 5.32
C GLU A 203 4.38 0.86 5.90
N ARG A 204 3.96 -0.40 5.87
CA ARG A 204 4.80 -1.51 6.35
C ARG A 204 5.90 -1.87 5.37
N MET A 205 5.66 -1.74 4.06
CA MET A 205 6.73 -1.79 3.05
C MET A 205 7.73 -0.64 3.23
N ARG A 206 7.25 0.55 3.59
CA ARG A 206 8.11 1.70 3.91
C ARG A 206 9.06 1.40 5.07
N ALA A 207 8.64 0.57 6.04
CA ALA A 207 9.40 0.25 7.24
C ALA A 207 10.37 -0.94 7.07
N GLY A 208 10.31 -1.70 5.98
CA GLY A 208 11.25 -2.81 5.78
C GLY A 208 11.16 -3.93 6.82
N ASN A 209 10.00 -4.05 7.47
CA ASN A 209 9.91 -4.76 8.74
C ASN A 209 9.73 -6.27 8.51
N PRO A 210 10.59 -7.15 9.06
CA PRO A 210 10.40 -8.62 9.01
C PRO A 210 9.06 -9.08 9.62
N ALA A 211 8.40 -8.23 10.43
CA ALA A 211 7.02 -8.42 10.86
C ALA A 211 6.01 -8.48 9.68
N TRP A 212 6.32 -7.87 8.53
CA TRP A 212 5.48 -7.92 7.33
C TRP A 212 5.46 -9.32 6.72
N ILE A 213 6.58 -10.05 6.67
CA ILE A 213 6.64 -11.44 6.19
C ILE A 213 5.77 -12.34 7.09
N LYS A 214 5.88 -12.18 8.41
CA LYS A 214 5.10 -12.91 9.42
C LYS A 214 3.59 -12.55 9.37
N PHE A 215 3.26 -11.30 9.06
CA PHE A 215 1.89 -10.81 8.93
C PHE A 215 1.25 -11.19 7.60
N LYS A 216 1.99 -11.18 6.48
CA LYS A 216 1.55 -11.60 5.14
C LYS A 216 1.03 -13.03 5.18
N LYS A 217 1.71 -13.93 5.92
CA LYS A 217 1.30 -15.33 6.13
C LYS A 217 0.00 -15.48 6.96
N LYS A 218 -0.27 -14.54 7.88
CA LYS A 218 -1.47 -14.56 8.76
C LYS A 218 -2.68 -13.84 8.16
N LYS A 219 -2.47 -12.80 7.34
CA LYS A 219 -3.55 -11.89 6.89
C LYS A 219 -4.20 -12.29 5.56
N THR A 220 -3.45 -12.85 4.61
CA THR A 220 -4.00 -13.29 3.30
C THR A 220 -5.13 -14.31 3.43
N GLN A 221 -5.15 -15.10 4.51
CA GLN A 221 -6.20 -16.08 4.77
C GLN A 221 -7.45 -15.54 5.48
N PHE A 222 -7.34 -14.57 6.39
CA PHE A 222 -8.43 -14.29 7.34
C PHE A 222 -9.32 -13.09 6.97
N LEU A 223 -8.73 -11.94 6.62
CA LEU A 223 -9.50 -10.70 6.42
C LEU A 223 -10.06 -10.56 5.01
N THR A 224 -9.29 -10.97 4.00
CA THR A 224 -9.70 -10.91 2.59
C THR A 224 -10.81 -11.87 2.22
N LYS A 225 -11.06 -12.94 3.01
CA LYS A 225 -12.20 -13.86 2.84
C LYS A 225 -13.39 -13.49 3.74
N GLY A 226 -13.14 -13.10 5.00
CA GLY A 226 -14.21 -12.79 5.93
C GLY A 226 -15.04 -11.57 5.50
N ILE A 227 -14.38 -10.48 5.09
CA ILE A 227 -15.09 -9.22 4.83
C ILE A 227 -15.63 -9.14 3.40
N THR A 228 -14.98 -9.76 2.40
CA THR A 228 -15.58 -9.96 1.08
C THR A 228 -16.85 -10.79 1.17
N ASN A 229 -16.87 -11.84 2.00
CA ASN A 229 -18.08 -12.61 2.28
C ASN A 229 -19.15 -11.75 2.94
N VAL A 230 -18.81 -10.88 3.90
CA VAL A 230 -19.78 -9.96 4.52
C VAL A 230 -20.33 -8.94 3.52
N TYR A 231 -19.49 -8.35 2.66
CA TYR A 231 -19.95 -7.44 1.61
C TYR A 231 -20.84 -8.15 0.59
N GLN A 232 -20.47 -9.34 0.15
CA GLN A 232 -21.28 -10.16 -0.77
C GLN A 232 -22.59 -10.61 -0.13
N LEU A 233 -22.58 -10.97 1.15
CA LEU A 233 -23.78 -11.31 1.91
C LEU A 233 -24.69 -10.11 2.09
N ALA A 234 -24.16 -8.93 2.46
CA ALA A 234 -24.96 -7.73 2.65
C ALA A 234 -25.52 -7.18 1.33
N ALA A 235 -24.70 -7.15 0.26
CA ALA A 235 -25.15 -6.78 -1.08
C ALA A 235 -26.17 -7.79 -1.61
N GLY A 236 -25.94 -9.09 -1.39
CA GLY A 236 -26.88 -10.16 -1.74
C GLY A 236 -28.20 -10.05 -0.99
N LEU A 237 -28.17 -9.79 0.33
CA LEU A 237 -29.36 -9.59 1.16
C LEU A 237 -30.15 -8.35 0.74
N GLY A 238 -29.48 -7.23 0.47
CA GLY A 238 -30.14 -6.02 -0.03
C GLY A 238 -30.81 -6.24 -1.39
N LEU A 239 -30.15 -6.99 -2.27
CA LEU A 239 -30.68 -7.34 -3.59
C LEU A 239 -31.85 -8.32 -3.50
N ILE A 240 -31.77 -9.34 -2.63
CA ILE A 240 -32.87 -10.29 -2.36
C ILE A 240 -34.08 -9.55 -1.76
N LEU A 241 -33.87 -8.65 -0.81
CA LEU A 241 -34.95 -7.86 -0.20
C LEU A 241 -35.62 -6.93 -1.20
N ASN A 242 -34.85 -6.30 -2.09
CA ASN A 242 -35.41 -5.46 -3.15
C ASN A 242 -36.17 -6.28 -4.20
N ILE A 243 -35.70 -7.48 -4.57
CA ILE A 243 -36.42 -8.36 -5.50
C ILE A 243 -37.70 -8.91 -4.84
N THR A 244 -37.63 -9.35 -3.57
CA THR A 244 -38.81 -9.89 -2.87
C THR A 244 -39.87 -8.83 -2.60
N THR A 245 -39.49 -7.59 -2.32
CA THR A 245 -40.45 -6.48 -2.22
C THR A 245 -41.10 -6.12 -3.55
N VAL A 246 -40.37 -6.21 -4.68
CA VAL A 246 -40.96 -6.08 -6.02
C VAL A 246 -41.94 -7.22 -6.31
N VAL A 247 -41.53 -8.46 -6.04
CA VAL A 247 -42.35 -9.66 -6.29
C VAL A 247 -43.61 -9.67 -5.42
N ALA A 248 -43.50 -9.29 -4.14
CA ALA A 248 -44.65 -9.13 -3.24
C ALA A 248 -45.59 -8.00 -3.68
N GLY A 249 -45.04 -6.90 -4.21
CA GLY A 249 -45.85 -5.83 -4.80
C GLY A 249 -46.55 -6.25 -6.11
N TRP A 250 -45.97 -7.18 -6.86
CA TRP A 250 -46.52 -7.70 -8.12
C TRP A 250 -47.53 -8.84 -7.94
N LEU A 251 -47.33 -9.70 -6.93
CA LEU A 251 -48.23 -10.82 -6.62
C LEU A 251 -49.50 -10.37 -5.87
N GLY A 252 -49.55 -9.12 -5.40
CA GLY A 252 -50.59 -8.66 -4.50
C GLY A 252 -50.51 -9.34 -3.12
N PRO A 253 -51.33 -8.92 -2.13
CA PRO A 253 -51.38 -9.60 -0.85
C PRO A 253 -51.74 -11.07 -1.08
N ILE A 254 -50.85 -11.99 -0.68
CA ILE A 254 -51.16 -13.41 -0.64
C ILE A 254 -52.27 -13.57 0.40
N ALA A 255 -53.46 -13.97 -0.06
CA ALA A 255 -54.60 -14.36 0.77
C ALA A 255 -54.27 -15.61 1.60
#